data_AF-A0A409WB84-F1
#
_entry.id   AF-A0A409WB84-F1
#
_cell.length_a   1.000
_cell.length_b   1.000
_cell.length_c   1.000
_cell.angle_alpha   90.00
_cell.angle_beta   90.00
_cell.angle_gamma   90.00
#
_symmetry.space_group_name_H-M   'P 1'
#
loop_
_entity.id
_entity.type
_entity.pdbx_description
1 polymer ?
#
loop_
_entity_poly.entity_id
_entity_poly.type
_entity_poly.pdbx_seq_one_letter_code
_entity_poly.pdbx_strand_id
1 'polypeptide(L)'
;MSSTISNINPSSSPGLSLLATSDKSSDADLTPQEQKNRQKKQVAAEKKAQKQKELSKFLASLDVPSMGNMRPMPLVEVDTNVSSGVANKLVTKKEDENSKGERVTSTGAVKRKSPKALHELEKDEKRVVLGMIKNDLMQRVEVKGNKRVVSGVVRIGPADEKAEVADPGKEYQTATALYESLKKRVKKAANSTSASKLLRFKGFHSIIKVDTIDHQKRVELVAQDLRKIVRLSFEHTKPEASYDFKSQARTLTFKCTCLGYEPAPAPPPAPAAARSASTPPAFAAKGTSGDLIRQARAWMASALNATSSVGSAGAAQVPAPQTQSVGIPRFCGGVVKITALDDTRHPLGIVGQRVVISVEHKTAK
;
A
#
# COMPACT_ATOMS: atom_id res chain seq x y z
N MET A 1 -29.02 -42.59 -36.45
CA MET A 1 -27.54 -42.61 -36.37
C MET A 1 -27.17 -42.31 -34.93
N SER A 2 -26.95 -43.38 -34.16
CA SER A 2 -26.74 -43.34 -32.71
C SER A 2 -25.24 -43.22 -32.43
N SER A 3 -24.84 -42.22 -31.65
CA SER A 3 -23.45 -42.04 -31.24
C SER A 3 -23.31 -42.30 -29.75
N THR A 4 -22.81 -43.49 -29.45
CA THR A 4 -22.37 -43.99 -28.14
C THR A 4 -21.06 -43.28 -27.75
N ILE A 5 -21.01 -42.65 -26.57
CA ILE A 5 -19.76 -42.13 -25.99
C ILE A 5 -19.34 -43.04 -24.85
N SER A 6 -18.20 -43.69 -25.04
CA SER A 6 -17.59 -44.65 -24.13
C SER A 6 -16.93 -43.96 -22.94
N ASN A 7 -17.19 -44.52 -21.76
CA ASN A 7 -16.68 -44.12 -20.46
C ASN A 7 -15.34 -44.83 -20.22
N ILE A 8 -14.24 -44.09 -20.02
CA ILE A 8 -12.90 -44.65 -19.77
C ILE A 8 -12.50 -44.37 -18.31
N ASN A 9 -12.46 -45.44 -17.51
CA ASN A 9 -11.85 -45.50 -16.19
C ASN A 9 -10.31 -45.46 -16.31
N PRO A 10 -9.59 -44.65 -15.51
CA PRO A 10 -8.17 -44.85 -15.32
C PRO A 10 -7.88 -45.86 -14.20
N SER A 11 -7.02 -46.79 -14.56
CA SER A 11 -6.49 -47.93 -13.83
C SER A 11 -5.81 -47.58 -12.50
N SER A 12 -6.09 -48.40 -11.50
CA SER A 12 -5.31 -48.58 -10.27
C SER A 12 -3.96 -49.25 -10.58
N SER A 13 -2.86 -48.59 -10.26
CA SER A 13 -1.52 -49.17 -10.23
C SER A 13 -1.18 -49.68 -8.82
N PRO A 14 -0.61 -50.90 -8.67
CA PRO A 14 -0.23 -51.45 -7.38
C PRO A 14 1.20 -51.07 -6.96
N GLY A 15 1.39 -50.86 -5.66
CA GLY A 15 2.49 -51.41 -4.86
C GLY A 15 3.94 -51.07 -5.24
N LEU A 16 4.54 -50.12 -4.51
CA LEU A 16 5.96 -50.15 -4.16
C LEU A 16 6.11 -49.85 -2.67
N SER A 17 6.10 -50.93 -1.88
CA SER A 17 6.35 -50.93 -0.43
C SER A 17 7.85 -50.79 -0.19
N LEU A 18 8.30 -49.57 0.12
CA LEU A 18 9.64 -49.31 0.65
C LEU A 18 9.73 -49.82 2.09
N LEU A 19 10.50 -50.91 2.28
CA LEU A 19 10.92 -51.45 3.56
C LEU A 19 11.71 -50.38 4.33
N ALA A 20 11.07 -49.73 5.29
CA ALA A 20 11.73 -48.92 6.30
C ALA A 20 12.39 -49.87 7.32
N THR A 21 13.70 -50.05 7.18
CA THR A 21 14.54 -50.68 8.21
C THR A 21 14.45 -49.85 9.49
N SER A 22 13.79 -50.42 10.49
CA SER A 22 13.67 -49.84 11.83
C SER A 22 14.98 -50.12 12.58
N ASP A 23 15.94 -49.20 12.47
CA ASP A 23 17.10 -49.16 13.36
C ASP A 23 16.61 -48.83 14.77
N LYS A 24 16.48 -49.90 15.56
CA LYS A 24 16.14 -49.88 16.98
C LYS A 24 17.42 -49.57 17.76
N SER A 25 17.96 -48.36 17.59
CA SER A 25 19.11 -47.89 18.38
C SER A 25 18.62 -47.52 19.78
N SER A 26 19.15 -48.23 20.77
CA SER A 26 19.06 -48.03 22.21
C SER A 26 18.90 -46.57 22.68
N ASP A 27 17.71 -46.24 23.20
CA ASP A 27 17.40 -45.10 24.07
C ASP A 27 18.09 -45.27 25.43
N ALA A 28 19.40 -45.09 25.48
CA ALA A 28 20.14 -44.96 26.72
C ALA A 28 20.78 -43.56 26.78
N ASP A 29 20.31 -42.79 27.76
CA ASP A 29 20.93 -41.56 28.28
C ASP A 29 20.81 -40.25 27.47
N LEU A 30 19.59 -39.91 27.04
CA LEU A 30 19.28 -38.52 26.64
C LEU A 30 19.07 -37.64 27.88
N THR A 31 19.87 -36.57 27.99
CA THR A 31 19.77 -35.62 29.10
C THR A 31 18.36 -34.99 29.20
N PRO A 32 17.88 -34.63 30.41
CA PRO A 32 16.56 -34.00 30.58
C PRO A 32 16.34 -32.74 29.73
N GLN A 33 17.42 -32.02 29.41
CA GLN A 33 17.36 -30.84 28.54
C GLN A 33 17.08 -31.19 27.08
N GLU A 34 17.59 -32.32 26.60
CA GLU A 34 17.35 -32.82 25.25
C GLU A 34 15.92 -33.32 25.07
N GLN A 35 15.36 -33.97 26.10
CA GLN A 35 13.94 -34.34 26.14
C GLN A 35 13.04 -33.11 26.06
N LYS A 36 13.37 -32.03 26.79
CA LYS A 36 12.62 -30.76 26.75
C LYS A 36 12.68 -30.10 25.36
N ASN A 37 13.84 -30.16 24.70
CA ASN A 37 13.99 -29.63 23.34
C ASN A 37 13.23 -30.46 22.30
N ARG A 38 13.20 -31.80 22.43
CA ARG A 38 12.39 -32.69 21.59
C ARG A 38 10.90 -32.41 21.77
N GLN A 39 10.41 -32.29 23.00
CA GLN A 39 9.01 -31.91 23.26
C GLN A 39 8.66 -30.55 22.66
N LYS A 40 9.50 -29.53 22.85
CA LYS A 40 9.27 -28.20 22.27
C LYS A 40 9.21 -28.24 20.73
N LYS A 41 10.03 -29.08 20.09
CA LYS A 41 10.04 -29.28 18.64
C LYS A 41 8.79 -30.01 18.16
N GLN A 42 8.31 -31.02 18.89
CA GLN A 42 7.06 -31.73 18.58
C GLN A 42 5.84 -30.80 18.68
N VAL A 43 5.72 -30.01 19.75
CA VAL A 43 4.61 -29.04 19.91
C VAL A 43 4.63 -27.97 18.81
N ALA A 44 5.81 -27.52 18.39
CA ALA A 44 5.93 -26.57 17.28
C ALA A 44 5.51 -27.18 15.93
N ALA A 45 5.85 -28.45 15.68
CA ALA A 45 5.46 -29.17 14.47
C ALA A 45 3.94 -29.38 14.42
N GLU A 46 3.33 -29.77 15.54
CA GLU A 46 1.88 -29.99 15.64
C GLU A 46 1.08 -28.69 15.42
N LYS A 47 1.50 -27.58 16.03
CA LYS A 47 0.89 -26.26 15.77
C LYS A 47 0.99 -25.83 14.30
N LYS A 48 2.09 -26.17 13.62
CA LYS A 48 2.26 -25.87 12.19
C LYS A 48 1.31 -26.71 11.34
N ALA A 49 1.16 -28.00 11.66
CA ALA A 49 0.22 -28.89 10.97
C ALA A 49 -1.25 -28.45 11.18
N GLN A 50 -1.62 -28.04 12.40
CA GLN A 50 -2.95 -27.55 12.70
C GLN A 50 -3.28 -26.26 11.92
N LYS A 51 -2.33 -25.33 11.85
CA LYS A 51 -2.50 -24.09 11.07
C LYS A 51 -2.63 -24.37 9.56
N GLN A 52 -1.94 -25.38 9.05
CA GLN A 52 -2.06 -25.78 7.63
C GLN A 52 -3.44 -26.41 7.34
N LYS A 53 -3.99 -27.18 8.29
CA LYS A 53 -5.34 -27.77 8.21
C LYS A 53 -6.45 -26.71 8.29
N GLU A 54 -6.27 -25.67 9.09
CA GLU A 54 -7.17 -24.51 9.13
C GLU A 54 -7.15 -23.73 7.80
N LEU A 55 -5.96 -23.55 7.22
CA LEU A 55 -5.79 -22.81 5.98
C LEU A 55 -6.38 -23.57 4.78
N SER A 56 -6.24 -24.90 4.74
CA SER A 56 -6.90 -25.72 3.72
C SER A 56 -8.42 -25.71 3.87
N LYS A 57 -8.94 -25.75 5.11
CA LYS A 57 -10.38 -25.61 5.37
C LYS A 57 -10.92 -24.25 4.93
N PHE A 58 -10.16 -23.18 5.14
CA PHE A 58 -10.53 -21.84 4.68
C PHE A 58 -10.55 -21.76 3.15
N LEU A 59 -9.53 -22.28 2.46
CA LEU A 59 -9.50 -22.33 1.00
C LEU A 59 -10.65 -23.16 0.41
N ALA A 60 -11.03 -24.27 1.05
CA ALA A 60 -12.18 -25.07 0.63
C ALA A 60 -13.53 -24.37 0.83
N SER A 61 -13.61 -23.39 1.75
CA SER A 61 -14.83 -22.58 1.96
C SER A 61 -14.96 -21.39 1.00
N LEU A 62 -13.89 -21.07 0.25
CA LEU A 62 -13.96 -20.10 -0.83
C LEU A 62 -14.57 -20.79 -2.05
N ASP A 63 -15.87 -21.03 -1.99
CA ASP A 63 -16.70 -21.39 -3.14
C ASP A 63 -16.71 -20.15 -4.05
N VAL A 64 -15.79 -20.12 -5.01
CA VAL A 64 -15.74 -19.06 -6.02
C VAL A 64 -16.86 -19.38 -7.01
N PRO A 65 -17.96 -18.60 -7.06
CA PRO A 65 -18.99 -18.84 -8.04
C PRO A 65 -18.36 -18.79 -9.43
N SER A 66 -18.49 -19.89 -10.16
CA SER A 66 -18.08 -20.03 -11.54
C SER A 66 -18.74 -18.91 -12.35
N MET A 67 -17.97 -17.88 -12.68
CA MET A 67 -18.39 -16.76 -13.53
C MET A 67 -18.53 -17.32 -14.94
N GLY A 68 -19.71 -17.89 -15.21
CA GLY A 68 -20.07 -18.39 -16.53
C GLY A 68 -19.95 -17.29 -17.58
N ASN A 69 -19.17 -17.59 -18.63
CA ASN A 69 -19.14 -16.96 -19.95
C ASN A 69 -19.80 -15.58 -20.05
N MET A 70 -19.09 -14.53 -19.61
CA MET A 70 -19.39 -13.18 -20.06
C MET A 70 -19.01 -13.07 -21.54
N ARG A 71 -20.02 -12.95 -22.41
CA ARG A 71 -19.84 -12.61 -23.82
C ARG A 71 -19.12 -11.26 -23.92
N PRO A 72 -18.19 -11.10 -24.87
CA PRO A 72 -17.52 -9.82 -25.11
C PRO A 72 -18.54 -8.75 -25.52
N MET A 73 -18.58 -7.64 -24.77
CA MET A 73 -19.33 -6.44 -25.13
C MET A 73 -18.66 -5.77 -26.32
N PRO A 74 -19.42 -5.27 -27.32
CA PRO A 74 -18.87 -4.54 -28.45
C PRO A 74 -18.30 -3.19 -28.02
N LEU A 75 -17.12 -2.88 -28.54
CA LEU A 75 -16.43 -1.60 -28.41
C LEU A 75 -17.32 -0.50 -29.00
N VAL A 76 -17.74 0.46 -28.18
CA VAL A 76 -18.40 1.69 -28.66
C VAL A 76 -17.29 2.72 -28.84
N GLU A 77 -17.04 3.09 -30.10
CA GLU A 77 -16.17 4.20 -30.47
C GLU A 77 -16.81 5.50 -29.99
N VAL A 78 -16.08 6.26 -29.17
CA VAL A 78 -16.49 7.59 -28.72
C VAL A 78 -15.70 8.60 -29.52
N ASP A 79 -16.38 9.25 -30.46
CA ASP A 79 -15.89 10.42 -31.18
C ASP A 79 -15.66 11.58 -30.22
N THR A 80 -14.39 11.84 -29.87
CA THR A 80 -14.01 13.08 -29.18
C THR A 80 -13.83 14.20 -30.19
N ASN A 81 -14.91 14.93 -30.43
CA ASN A 81 -14.90 16.20 -31.16
C ASN A 81 -14.99 17.34 -30.14
N VAL A 82 -13.85 17.92 -29.73
CA VAL A 82 -13.81 19.22 -29.04
C VAL A 82 -12.72 20.06 -29.67
N SER A 83 -13.20 21.06 -30.42
CA SER A 83 -12.46 22.14 -31.05
C SER A 83 -12.31 23.33 -30.09
N SER A 84 -11.37 24.22 -30.45
CA SER A 84 -11.02 25.52 -29.87
C SER A 84 -10.13 25.47 -28.61
N GLY A 85 -9.01 26.18 -28.50
CA GLY A 85 -8.43 27.21 -29.37
C GLY A 85 -7.85 28.31 -28.48
N VAL A 86 -6.55 28.27 -28.17
CA VAL A 86 -5.81 29.45 -27.66
C VAL A 86 -4.37 29.37 -28.20
N ALA A 87 -4.08 30.28 -29.13
CA ALA A 87 -2.77 30.50 -29.70
C ALA A 87 -1.87 31.22 -28.70
N ASN A 88 -0.66 30.69 -28.44
CA ASN A 88 0.43 31.47 -27.87
C ASN A 88 1.69 31.35 -28.73
N LYS A 89 1.80 32.39 -29.56
CA LYS A 89 2.96 33.05 -30.17
C LYS A 89 4.36 32.50 -29.80
N LEU A 90 4.82 31.69 -30.74
CA LEU A 90 6.17 31.57 -31.32
C LEU A 90 7.17 32.72 -31.01
N VAL A 91 8.28 32.37 -30.36
CA VAL A 91 9.58 33.04 -30.50
C VAL A 91 10.62 31.95 -30.77
N THR A 92 10.91 31.73 -32.05
CA THR A 92 11.99 30.85 -32.51
C THR A 92 13.27 31.66 -32.61
N LYS A 93 14.28 31.29 -31.81
CA LYS A 93 15.66 31.71 -32.00
C LYS A 93 16.35 30.70 -32.91
N LYS A 94 16.85 31.22 -34.02
CA LYS A 94 17.70 30.61 -35.05
C LYS A 94 19.06 30.24 -34.44
N GLU A 95 19.66 29.13 -34.89
CA GLU A 95 21.07 28.68 -34.82
C GLU A 95 21.03 27.14 -34.76
N ASP A 96 21.83 26.33 -35.45
CA ASP A 96 22.63 26.45 -36.66
C ASP A 96 22.78 25.01 -37.20
N GLU A 97 23.22 24.92 -38.44
CA GLU A 97 23.29 23.71 -39.25
C GLU A 97 24.26 22.62 -38.74
N ASN A 98 24.11 21.45 -39.37
CA ASN A 98 25.19 20.48 -39.65
C ASN A 98 25.28 19.23 -38.76
N SER A 99 24.62 18.14 -39.20
CA SER A 99 25.27 16.82 -39.30
C SER A 99 24.37 15.81 -40.01
N LYS A 100 24.79 15.45 -41.22
CA LYS A 100 24.23 14.37 -42.05
C LYS A 100 24.69 13.03 -41.45
N GLY A 101 23.86 12.41 -40.62
CA GLY A 101 24.12 11.10 -40.01
C GLY A 101 23.44 9.97 -40.80
N GLU A 102 24.22 9.29 -41.63
CA GLU A 102 23.84 8.14 -42.43
C GLU A 102 23.49 6.92 -41.55
N ARG A 103 22.25 6.45 -41.63
CA ARG A 103 21.71 5.37 -40.80
C ARG A 103 22.07 4.02 -41.44
N VAL A 104 23.23 3.48 -41.11
CA VAL A 104 23.65 2.13 -41.52
C VAL A 104 22.93 1.08 -40.66
N THR A 105 21.92 0.44 -41.22
CA THR A 105 21.29 -0.76 -40.66
C THR A 105 22.04 -2.01 -41.13
N SER A 106 22.99 -2.51 -40.34
CA SER A 106 23.64 -3.80 -40.58
C SER A 106 23.19 -4.84 -39.56
N THR A 107 22.13 -5.57 -39.89
CA THR A 107 21.75 -6.83 -39.22
C THR A 107 22.62 -7.97 -39.77
N GLY A 108 23.90 -7.97 -39.38
CA GLY A 108 24.82 -9.07 -39.66
C GLY A 108 25.07 -9.88 -38.39
N ALA A 109 24.82 -11.18 -38.43
CA ALA A 109 25.17 -12.10 -37.34
C ALA A 109 26.70 -12.18 -37.19
N VAL A 110 27.27 -11.30 -36.37
CA VAL A 110 28.71 -11.28 -36.08
C VAL A 110 29.03 -12.50 -35.21
N LYS A 111 29.74 -13.48 -35.79
CA LYS A 111 30.40 -14.56 -35.05
C LYS A 111 31.26 -13.94 -33.96
N ARG A 112 30.83 -14.07 -32.70
CA ARG A 112 31.55 -13.57 -31.53
C ARG A 112 32.91 -14.27 -31.46
N LYS A 113 33.98 -13.51 -31.60
CA LYS A 113 35.35 -13.99 -31.35
C LYS A 113 35.44 -14.40 -29.89
N SER A 114 36.10 -15.52 -29.62
CA SER A 114 36.32 -16.01 -28.26
C SER A 114 37.10 -14.97 -27.44
N PRO A 115 36.76 -14.80 -26.15
CA PRO A 115 37.43 -13.81 -25.30
C PRO A 115 38.92 -14.12 -25.20
N LYS A 116 39.76 -13.13 -25.54
CA LYS A 116 41.22 -13.20 -25.38
C LYS A 116 41.60 -13.13 -23.90
N ALA A 117 42.68 -13.80 -23.51
CA ALA A 117 43.16 -13.74 -22.14
C ALA A 117 43.84 -12.38 -21.85
N LEU A 118 43.81 -11.92 -20.59
CA LEU A 118 44.32 -10.59 -20.18
C LEU A 118 45.81 -10.35 -20.53
N HIS A 119 46.59 -11.42 -20.68
CA HIS A 119 48.01 -11.35 -21.05
C HIS A 119 48.22 -11.23 -22.57
N GLU A 120 47.21 -11.53 -23.39
CA GLU A 120 47.24 -11.47 -24.86
C GLU A 120 46.71 -10.13 -25.40
N LEU A 121 46.21 -9.25 -24.53
CA LEU A 121 45.75 -7.91 -24.90
C LEU A 121 46.95 -7.00 -25.16
N GLU A 122 46.84 -6.18 -26.20
CA GLU A 122 47.84 -5.16 -26.50
C GLU A 122 47.91 -4.12 -25.37
N LYS A 123 49.04 -3.42 -25.27
CA LYS A 123 49.41 -2.58 -24.11
C LYS A 123 48.32 -1.56 -23.75
N ASP A 124 47.64 -0.99 -24.74
CA ASP A 124 46.60 0.02 -24.55
C ASP A 124 45.26 -0.59 -24.15
N GLU A 125 44.85 -1.70 -24.78
CA GLU A 125 43.64 -2.45 -24.41
C GLU A 125 43.73 -2.99 -22.98
N LYS A 126 44.91 -3.49 -22.60
CA LYS A 126 45.19 -3.98 -21.25
C LYS A 126 45.05 -2.86 -20.21
N ARG A 127 45.42 -1.63 -20.55
CA ARG A 127 45.31 -0.47 -19.65
C ARG A 127 43.84 -0.10 -19.40
N VAL A 128 43.01 -0.16 -20.44
CA VAL A 128 41.57 0.09 -20.34
C VAL A 128 40.88 -0.99 -19.51
N VAL A 129 41.14 -2.27 -19.77
CA VAL A 129 40.53 -3.38 -19.02
C VAL A 129 40.94 -3.35 -17.54
N LEU A 130 42.20 -3.07 -17.23
CA LEU A 130 42.65 -2.91 -15.84
C LEU A 130 42.01 -1.71 -15.14
N GLY A 131 41.77 -0.60 -15.86
CA GLY A 131 41.03 0.54 -15.35
C GLY A 131 39.59 0.19 -14.98
N MET A 132 38.91 -0.58 -15.84
CA MET A 132 37.55 -1.06 -15.57
C MET A 132 37.49 -2.01 -14.37
N ILE A 133 38.42 -2.96 -14.27
CA ILE A 133 38.51 -3.89 -13.14
C ILE A 133 38.78 -3.13 -11.84
N LYS A 134 39.68 -2.14 -11.86
CA LYS A 134 40.01 -1.32 -10.67
C LYS A 134 38.81 -0.50 -10.19
N ASN A 135 38.04 0.09 -11.11
CA ASN A 135 36.83 0.84 -10.77
C ASN A 135 35.72 -0.06 -10.19
N ASP A 136 35.52 -1.26 -10.75
CA ASP A 136 34.57 -2.23 -10.20
C ASP A 136 35.00 -2.71 -8.81
N LEU A 137 36.30 -2.91 -8.59
CA LEU A 137 36.83 -3.30 -7.28
C LEU A 137 36.65 -2.17 -6.25
N MET A 138 36.92 -0.92 -6.62
CA MET A 138 36.70 0.25 -5.75
C MET A 138 35.24 0.37 -5.32
N GLN A 139 34.29 0.24 -6.25
CA GLN A 139 32.86 0.24 -5.90
C GLN A 139 32.49 -0.92 -4.96
N ARG A 140 33.05 -2.12 -5.18
CA ARG A 140 32.77 -3.28 -4.31
C ARG A 140 33.39 -3.16 -2.93
N VAL A 141 34.57 -2.55 -2.81
CA VAL A 141 35.26 -2.35 -1.53
C VAL A 141 34.57 -1.26 -0.71
N GLU A 142 34.14 -0.15 -1.32
CA GLU A 142 33.34 0.87 -0.61
C GLU A 142 32.01 0.30 -0.08
N VAL A 143 31.39 -0.62 -0.83
CA VAL A 143 30.10 -1.21 -0.43
C VAL A 143 30.27 -2.34 0.60
N LYS A 144 31.43 -3.02 0.68
CA LYS A 144 31.66 -4.13 1.64
C LYS A 144 32.43 -3.75 2.90
N GLY A 145 32.98 -2.55 3.00
CA GLY A 145 33.71 -2.08 4.19
C GLY A 145 32.86 -1.88 5.46
N ASN A 146 31.52 -1.93 5.38
CA ASN A 146 30.64 -1.50 6.49
C ASN A 146 29.71 -2.59 7.06
N LYS A 147 30.15 -3.85 7.12
CA LYS A 147 29.43 -4.90 7.84
C LYS A 147 30.36 -5.76 8.69
N ARG A 148 30.85 -5.21 9.81
CA ARG A 148 30.98 -5.94 11.09
C ARG A 148 31.20 -4.96 12.25
N VAL A 149 30.16 -4.82 13.06
CA VAL A 149 30.19 -4.81 14.53
C VAL A 149 31.34 -4.02 15.17
N VAL A 150 31.24 -2.70 15.27
CA VAL A 150 31.66 -1.96 16.49
C VAL A 150 30.79 -0.70 16.60
N SER A 151 30.24 -0.53 17.80
CA SER A 151 29.60 0.67 18.31
C SER A 151 30.57 1.85 18.36
N GLY A 152 30.19 3.00 17.80
CA GLY A 152 30.71 4.31 18.20
C GLY A 152 31.85 4.91 17.37
N VAL A 153 31.94 6.24 17.46
CA VAL A 153 32.96 7.15 16.92
C VAL A 153 32.72 7.56 15.45
N VAL A 154 31.87 8.57 15.21
CA VAL A 154 32.24 9.99 15.07
C VAL A 154 33.20 10.22 13.90
N ARG A 155 32.67 10.76 12.79
CA ARG A 155 33.44 11.56 11.85
C ARG A 155 32.97 13.00 11.90
N ILE A 156 33.94 13.84 12.27
CA ILE A 156 33.90 15.28 12.45
C ILE A 156 33.79 15.91 11.07
N GLY A 157 32.65 16.55 10.81
CA GLY A 157 32.47 17.58 9.79
C GLY A 157 32.35 18.95 10.47
N PRO A 158 32.57 20.05 9.73
CA PRO A 158 32.76 21.39 10.30
C PRO A 158 31.57 21.87 11.13
N ALA A 159 31.89 22.60 12.19
CA ALA A 159 31.16 22.69 13.45
C ALA A 159 29.99 23.69 13.51
N ASP A 160 29.44 24.15 12.39
CA ASP A 160 28.43 25.21 12.39
C ASP A 160 27.09 24.77 11.78
N GLU A 161 26.47 23.82 12.46
CA GLU A 161 25.02 23.68 12.69
C GLU A 161 24.85 22.31 13.36
N LYS A 162 24.55 22.30 14.66
CA LYS A 162 24.04 21.10 15.35
C LYS A 162 22.64 20.80 14.81
N ALA A 163 22.53 20.40 13.55
CA ALA A 163 21.42 19.64 13.07
C ALA A 163 21.45 18.35 13.89
N GLU A 164 20.57 18.23 14.90
CA GLU A 164 20.29 16.94 15.51
C GLU A 164 20.14 15.95 14.36
N VAL A 165 21.00 14.93 14.33
CA VAL A 165 21.00 13.90 13.30
C VAL A 165 19.66 13.19 13.47
N ALA A 166 18.64 13.73 12.80
CA ALA A 166 17.26 13.39 13.02
C ALA A 166 17.14 11.92 12.69
N ASP A 167 16.93 11.08 13.73
CA ASP A 167 16.82 9.63 13.62
C ASP A 167 16.07 9.30 12.32
N PRO A 168 16.73 8.69 11.31
CA PRO A 168 16.16 8.54 9.98
C PRO A 168 14.86 7.72 9.99
N GLY A 169 14.52 7.10 11.12
CA GLY A 169 13.35 6.27 11.29
C GLY A 169 13.62 4.86 10.77
N LYS A 170 12.61 4.00 10.91
CA LYS A 170 12.72 2.61 10.47
C LYS A 170 12.38 2.49 8.97
N GLU A 171 13.26 1.89 8.19
CA GLU A 171 12.98 1.52 6.80
C GLU A 171 12.09 0.28 6.73
N TYR A 172 11.09 0.33 5.87
CA TYR A 172 10.19 -0.79 5.57
C TYR A 172 10.30 -1.14 4.09
N GLN A 173 10.27 -2.44 3.78
CA GLN A 173 10.34 -2.91 2.40
C GLN A 173 9.06 -2.62 1.60
N THR A 174 7.90 -2.57 2.26
CA THR A 174 6.59 -2.36 1.61
C THR A 174 5.74 -1.36 2.38
N ALA A 175 4.83 -0.68 1.67
CA ALA A 175 3.85 0.23 2.26
C ALA A 175 2.98 -0.47 3.32
N THR A 176 2.51 -1.69 3.01
CA THR A 176 1.70 -2.50 3.93
C THR A 176 2.42 -2.77 5.25
N ALA A 177 3.71 -3.14 5.21
CA ALA A 177 4.49 -3.39 6.41
C ALA A 177 4.65 -2.12 7.27
N LEU A 178 4.84 -0.97 6.63
CA LEU A 178 4.88 0.32 7.31
C LEU A 178 3.53 0.63 7.99
N TYR A 179 2.42 0.52 7.25
CA TYR A 179 1.08 0.83 7.77
C TYR A 179 0.67 -0.12 8.90
N GLU A 180 0.96 -1.41 8.79
CA GLU A 180 0.72 -2.37 9.88
C GLU A 180 1.54 -2.06 11.12
N SER A 181 2.81 -1.69 10.95
CA SER A 181 3.67 -1.34 12.08
C SER A 181 3.15 -0.10 12.81
N LEU A 182 2.73 0.93 12.05
CA LEU A 182 2.10 2.12 12.61
C LEU A 182 0.79 1.77 13.32
N LYS A 183 -0.09 0.99 12.68
CA LYS A 183 -1.38 0.54 13.25
C LYS A 183 -1.21 -0.22 14.56
N LYS A 184 -0.21 -1.11 14.65
CA LYS A 184 0.13 -1.82 15.89
C LYS A 184 0.56 -0.85 17.00
N ARG A 185 1.36 0.17 16.68
CA ARG A 185 1.76 1.19 17.66
C ARG A 185 0.60 2.08 18.09
N VAL A 186 -0.27 2.50 17.17
CA VAL A 186 -1.47 3.29 17.46
C VAL A 186 -2.40 2.51 18.41
N LYS A 187 -2.67 1.23 18.12
CA LYS A 187 -3.46 0.36 19.01
C LYS A 187 -2.80 0.21 20.39
N LYS A 188 -1.49 -0.02 20.44
CA LYS A 188 -0.74 -0.12 21.69
C LYS A 188 -0.83 1.18 22.50
N ALA A 189 -0.74 2.34 21.85
CA ALA A 189 -0.87 3.64 22.50
C ALA A 189 -2.30 3.91 22.99
N ALA A 190 -3.33 3.49 22.24
CA ALA A 190 -4.72 3.62 22.64
C ALA A 190 -5.06 2.79 23.89
N ASN A 191 -4.50 1.57 23.99
CA ASN A 191 -4.72 0.68 25.12
C ASN A 191 -3.86 1.00 26.34
N SER A 192 -2.87 1.89 26.21
CA SER A 192 -2.00 2.27 27.32
C SER A 192 -2.69 3.33 28.18
N THR A 193 -3.04 2.95 29.41
CA THR A 193 -3.66 3.84 30.42
C THR A 193 -2.63 4.80 31.03
N SER A 194 -1.34 4.52 30.89
CA SER A 194 -0.25 5.30 31.46
C SER A 194 -0.11 6.67 30.78
N ALA A 195 0.22 7.71 31.55
CA ALA A 195 0.51 9.08 31.08
C ALA A 195 1.64 9.17 30.03
N SER A 196 2.33 8.05 29.74
CA SER A 196 3.32 7.88 28.69
C SER A 196 2.73 7.57 27.29
N LYS A 197 1.56 8.16 26.95
CA LYS A 197 0.93 8.15 25.61
C LYS A 197 1.73 8.90 24.53
N LEU A 198 3.05 8.86 24.63
CA LEU A 198 3.98 9.36 23.62
C LEU A 198 3.99 8.38 22.45
N LEU A 199 2.98 8.49 21.57
CA LEU A 199 3.05 7.86 20.27
C LEU A 199 4.14 8.59 19.48
N ARG A 200 5.32 7.97 19.40
CA ARG A 200 6.40 8.37 18.51
C ARG A 200 6.62 7.27 17.47
N PHE A 201 6.39 7.61 16.23
CA PHE A 201 6.62 6.72 15.10
C PHE A 201 7.30 7.52 14.00
N LYS A 202 8.46 7.05 13.54
CA LYS A 202 9.10 7.54 12.34
C LYS A 202 9.49 6.34 11.50
N GLY A 203 8.94 6.29 10.29
CA GLY A 203 9.16 5.19 9.38
C GLY A 203 9.11 5.66 7.95
N PHE A 204 9.77 4.94 7.06
CA PHE A 204 9.74 5.25 5.64
C PHE A 204 9.80 3.99 4.79
N HIS A 205 9.34 4.11 3.55
CA HIS A 205 9.57 3.12 2.52
C HIS A 205 9.78 3.82 1.18
N SER A 206 10.40 3.12 0.24
CA SER A 206 10.65 3.64 -1.11
C SER A 206 9.73 2.94 -2.11
N ILE A 207 9.31 3.67 -3.13
CA ILE A 207 8.48 3.21 -4.25
C ILE A 207 9.17 3.64 -5.54
N ILE A 208 8.96 2.94 -6.64
CA ILE A 208 9.40 3.41 -7.97
C ILE A 208 8.61 4.68 -8.32
N LYS A 209 9.30 5.71 -8.84
CA LYS A 209 8.67 6.95 -9.29
C LYS A 209 7.78 6.64 -10.49
N VAL A 210 6.60 7.25 -10.50
CA VAL A 210 5.66 7.18 -11.63
C VAL A 210 5.44 8.61 -12.08
N ASP A 211 5.70 8.90 -13.36
CA ASP A 211 5.69 10.27 -13.88
C ASP A 211 4.31 10.94 -13.83
N THR A 212 3.24 10.15 -13.69
CA THR A 212 1.87 10.65 -13.51
C THR A 212 1.52 11.02 -12.06
N ILE A 213 2.41 10.73 -11.11
CA ILE A 213 2.19 10.96 -9.68
C ILE A 213 3.34 11.80 -9.09
N ASP A 214 3.09 13.11 -9.03
CA ASP A 214 3.96 14.07 -8.35
C ASP A 214 4.05 13.82 -6.84
N HIS A 215 5.10 14.37 -6.20
CA HIS A 215 5.28 14.31 -4.75
C HIS A 215 4.08 14.81 -3.97
N GLN A 216 3.41 15.86 -4.46
CA GLN A 216 2.19 16.40 -3.84
C GLN A 216 1.04 15.39 -3.87
N LYS A 217 0.74 14.82 -5.04
CA LYS A 217 -0.30 13.81 -5.18
C LYS A 217 0.03 12.56 -4.35
N ARG A 218 1.32 12.20 -4.25
CA ARG A 218 1.78 11.09 -3.41
C ARG A 218 1.49 11.30 -1.93
N VAL A 219 1.81 12.46 -1.37
CA VAL A 219 1.54 12.75 0.06
C VAL A 219 0.04 12.78 0.36
N GLU A 220 -0.79 13.24 -0.57
CA GLU A 220 -2.26 13.21 -0.46
C GLU A 220 -2.81 11.77 -0.45
N LEU A 221 -2.33 10.91 -1.36
CA LEU A 221 -2.70 9.49 -1.39
C LEU A 221 -2.31 8.79 -0.08
N VAL A 222 -1.10 9.03 0.41
CA VAL A 222 -0.63 8.47 1.69
C VAL A 222 -1.47 8.97 2.86
N ALA A 223 -1.89 10.24 2.87
CA ALA A 223 -2.80 10.76 3.88
C ALA A 223 -4.15 10.01 3.86
N GLN A 224 -4.70 9.74 2.68
CA GLN A 224 -5.93 8.94 2.56
C GLN A 224 -5.74 7.50 3.06
N ASP A 225 -4.60 6.87 2.76
CA ASP A 225 -4.25 5.52 3.23
C ASP A 225 -4.14 5.45 4.75
N LEU A 226 -3.51 6.45 5.39
CA LEU A 226 -3.42 6.52 6.85
C LEU A 226 -4.82 6.59 7.49
N ARG A 227 -5.76 7.29 6.86
CA ARG A 227 -7.15 7.35 7.34
C ARG A 227 -7.88 6.01 7.14
N LYS A 228 -7.77 5.41 5.95
CA LYS A 228 -8.51 4.19 5.57
C LYS A 228 -7.95 2.93 6.24
N ILE A 229 -6.64 2.73 6.16
CA ILE A 229 -5.96 1.47 6.54
C ILE A 229 -5.57 1.48 8.01
N VAL A 230 -4.87 2.53 8.45
CA VAL A 230 -4.35 2.67 9.81
C VAL A 230 -5.45 3.12 10.78
N ARG A 231 -6.49 3.80 10.28
CA ARG A 231 -7.55 4.45 11.08
C ARG A 231 -6.98 5.49 12.04
N LEU A 232 -5.99 6.25 11.58
CA LEU A 232 -5.44 7.37 12.35
C LEU A 232 -6.36 8.59 12.22
N SER A 233 -6.77 9.17 13.35
CA SER A 233 -7.61 10.37 13.38
C SER A 233 -6.75 11.64 13.35
N PHE A 234 -6.85 12.40 12.27
CA PHE A 234 -6.23 13.72 12.14
C PHE A 234 -7.08 14.64 11.24
N GLU A 235 -6.88 15.94 11.38
CA GLU A 235 -7.55 16.96 10.57
C GLU A 235 -7.00 16.92 9.14
N HIS A 236 -7.84 16.57 8.16
CA HIS A 236 -7.44 16.39 6.75
C HIS A 236 -7.83 17.57 5.85
N THR A 237 -8.68 18.48 6.34
CA THR A 237 -9.25 19.60 5.59
C THR A 237 -8.25 20.74 5.40
N LYS A 238 -7.31 20.91 6.33
CA LYS A 238 -6.38 22.05 6.35
C LYS A 238 -4.95 21.58 6.67
N PRO A 239 -4.30 20.81 5.78
CA PRO A 239 -2.89 20.49 5.95
C PRO A 239 -2.03 21.76 5.87
N GLU A 240 -0.99 21.81 6.68
CA GLU A 240 0.11 22.76 6.50
C GLU A 240 1.10 22.17 5.49
N ALA A 241 1.10 22.72 4.28
CA ALA A 241 1.98 22.30 3.21
C ALA A 241 3.32 23.04 3.27
N SER A 242 4.41 22.29 3.14
CA SER A 242 5.77 22.82 3.05
C SER A 242 6.50 22.21 1.85
N TYR A 243 7.32 23.03 1.20
CA TYR A 243 8.13 22.62 0.06
C TYR A 243 9.58 23.00 0.28
N ASP A 244 10.47 22.01 0.14
CA ASP A 244 11.91 22.24 0.14
C ASP A 244 12.42 22.20 -1.30
N PHE A 245 12.93 23.36 -1.77
CA PHE A 245 13.46 23.52 -3.12
C PHE A 245 14.72 22.70 -3.36
N LYS A 246 15.53 22.43 -2.33
CA LYS A 246 16.82 21.74 -2.49
C LYS A 246 16.62 20.25 -2.74
N SER A 247 15.76 19.63 -1.94
CA SER A 247 15.46 18.20 -2.01
C SER A 247 14.26 17.87 -2.89
N GLN A 248 13.58 18.90 -3.42
CA GLN A 248 12.27 18.80 -4.06
C GLN A 248 11.22 18.06 -3.19
N ALA A 249 11.43 18.04 -1.87
CA ALA A 249 10.57 17.34 -0.95
C ALA A 249 9.27 18.11 -0.74
N ARG A 250 8.14 17.40 -0.81
CA ARG A 250 6.83 17.92 -0.43
C ARG A 250 6.45 17.32 0.90
N THR A 251 6.10 18.18 1.87
CA THR A 251 5.67 17.76 3.19
C THR A 251 4.26 18.28 3.47
N LEU A 252 3.37 17.40 3.94
CA LEU A 252 2.10 17.79 4.53
C LEU A 252 2.13 17.50 6.02
N THR A 253 1.79 18.51 6.81
CA THR A 253 1.70 18.42 8.26
C THR A 253 0.24 18.54 8.68
N PHE A 254 -0.23 17.59 9.48
CA PHE A 254 -1.61 17.52 9.95
C PHE A 254 -1.65 17.54 11.48
N LYS A 255 -2.69 18.17 12.04
CA LYS A 255 -2.96 18.16 13.48
C LYS A 255 -3.69 16.88 13.87
N CYS A 256 -3.19 16.20 14.91
CA CYS A 256 -3.77 14.95 15.36
C CYS A 256 -5.04 15.19 16.19
N THR A 257 -6.11 14.46 15.86
CA THR A 257 -7.43 14.52 16.51
C THR A 257 -7.74 13.23 17.26
N CYS A 258 -6.70 12.62 17.84
CA CYS A 258 -6.77 11.33 18.51
C CYS A 258 -7.65 11.32 19.77
N LEU A 259 -8.00 12.50 20.31
CA LEU A 259 -8.92 12.66 21.44
C LEU A 259 -10.39 12.62 21.03
N GLY A 260 -10.68 12.44 19.73
CA GLY A 260 -12.04 12.37 19.20
C GLY A 260 -12.65 13.74 18.91
N TYR A 261 -13.97 13.77 18.80
CA TYR A 261 -14.76 14.98 18.58
C TYR A 261 -15.58 15.24 19.83
N GLU A 262 -15.53 16.46 20.32
CA GLU A 262 -16.45 16.92 21.35
C GLU A 262 -17.83 17.06 20.72
N PRO A 263 -18.90 16.49 21.32
CA PRO A 263 -20.24 16.76 20.84
C PRO A 263 -20.44 18.28 20.85
N ALA A 264 -20.86 18.84 19.71
CA ALA A 264 -21.22 20.25 19.68
C ALA A 264 -22.23 20.49 20.82
N PRO A 265 -22.08 21.58 21.60
CA PRO A 265 -23.06 21.92 22.62
C PRO A 265 -24.42 21.88 21.93
N ALA A 266 -25.34 21.08 22.48
CA ALA A 266 -26.66 20.94 21.89
C ALA A 266 -27.18 22.35 21.61
N PRO A 267 -27.62 22.65 20.37
CA PRO A 267 -28.14 23.97 20.06
C PRO A 267 -29.16 24.30 21.16
N PRO A 268 -29.10 25.50 21.77
CA PRO A 268 -30.01 25.86 22.83
C PRO A 268 -31.40 25.48 22.37
N PRO A 269 -32.19 24.74 23.19
CA PRO A 269 -33.46 24.18 22.76
C PRO A 269 -34.22 25.30 22.08
N ALA A 270 -34.47 25.14 20.77
CA ALA A 270 -35.10 26.18 19.97
C ALA A 270 -36.35 26.61 20.76
N PRO A 271 -36.53 27.92 21.04
CA PRO A 271 -37.66 28.38 21.83
C PRO A 271 -38.89 27.74 21.22
N ALA A 272 -39.60 26.94 22.03
CA ALA A 272 -40.70 26.10 21.57
C ALA A 272 -41.63 26.98 20.76
N ALA A 273 -41.53 26.91 19.43
CA ALA A 273 -42.37 27.69 18.55
C ALA A 273 -43.76 27.19 18.86
N ALA A 274 -44.53 28.05 19.54
CA ALA A 274 -45.89 27.78 19.94
C ALA A 274 -46.61 27.22 18.72
N ARG A 275 -46.93 25.93 18.78
CA ARG A 275 -47.70 25.25 17.76
C ARG A 275 -49.05 25.92 17.72
N SER A 276 -49.17 26.92 16.84
CA SER A 276 -50.46 27.43 16.42
C SER A 276 -51.13 26.29 15.68
N ALA A 277 -52.03 25.62 16.38
CA ALA A 277 -52.93 24.62 15.86
C ALA A 277 -53.74 25.25 14.71
N SER A 278 -53.26 25.12 13.49
CA SER A 278 -54.08 25.31 12.29
C SER A 278 -54.41 23.92 11.76
N THR A 279 -55.62 23.50 12.10
CA THR A 279 -56.34 22.36 11.56
C THR A 279 -56.28 22.40 10.03
N PRO A 280 -55.82 21.34 9.33
CA PRO A 280 -55.98 21.27 7.89
C PRO A 280 -57.45 20.98 7.55
N PRO A 281 -58.10 21.74 6.65
CA PRO A 281 -59.40 21.38 6.13
C PRO A 281 -59.27 20.14 5.25
N ALA A 282 -60.10 19.14 5.53
CA ALA A 282 -60.30 17.97 4.70
C ALA A 282 -60.91 18.41 3.35
N PHE A 283 -60.09 18.46 2.30
CA PHE A 283 -60.59 18.49 0.93
C PHE A 283 -60.46 17.10 0.31
N ALA A 284 -61.58 16.39 0.33
CA ALA A 284 -61.86 15.32 -0.60
C ALA A 284 -61.92 15.90 -2.02
N ALA A 285 -61.04 15.46 -2.92
CA ALA A 285 -61.21 15.69 -4.35
C ALA A 285 -60.63 14.53 -5.17
N LYS A 286 -61.59 13.78 -5.72
CA LYS A 286 -61.57 12.91 -6.89
C LYS A 286 -60.34 13.00 -7.81
N GLY A 287 -59.72 11.83 -7.97
CA GLY A 287 -59.26 11.22 -9.23
C GLY A 287 -58.78 12.13 -10.35
N THR A 288 -57.48 12.09 -10.60
CA THR A 288 -56.93 12.31 -11.95
C THR A 288 -56.00 11.17 -12.32
N SER A 289 -56.24 10.65 -13.52
CA SER A 289 -55.66 9.47 -14.15
C SER A 289 -54.18 9.65 -14.56
N GLY A 290 -53.35 10.15 -13.64
CA GLY A 290 -51.91 10.41 -13.86
C GLY A 290 -50.96 9.49 -13.09
N ASP A 291 -51.48 8.53 -12.31
CA ASP A 291 -50.69 7.79 -11.32
C ASP A 291 -49.97 6.54 -11.86
N LEU A 292 -50.32 6.07 -13.06
CA LEU A 292 -49.68 4.90 -13.68
C LEU A 292 -48.20 5.16 -14.06
N ILE A 293 -47.84 6.40 -14.40
CA ILE A 293 -46.45 6.75 -14.78
C ILE A 293 -45.55 6.91 -13.54
N ARG A 294 -46.11 7.32 -12.39
CA ARG A 294 -45.36 7.36 -11.11
C ARG A 294 -45.18 5.97 -10.50
N GLN A 295 -46.16 5.08 -10.65
CA GLN A 295 -46.02 3.68 -10.21
C GLN A 295 -44.96 2.90 -11.01
N ALA A 296 -44.84 3.13 -12.32
CA ALA A 296 -43.83 2.46 -13.16
C ALA A 296 -42.38 2.88 -12.81
N ARG A 297 -42.15 4.12 -12.38
CA ARG A 297 -40.81 4.57 -11.92
C ARG A 297 -40.44 4.01 -10.56
N ALA A 298 -41.41 3.76 -9.68
CA ALA A 298 -41.15 3.10 -8.39
C ALA A 298 -40.77 1.61 -8.55
N TRP A 299 -41.30 0.91 -9.57
CA TRP A 299 -40.95 -0.48 -9.84
C TRP A 299 -39.53 -0.68 -10.38
N MET A 300 -39.04 0.22 -11.26
CA MET A 300 -37.66 0.11 -11.76
C MET A 300 -36.60 0.46 -10.72
N ALA A 301 -36.89 1.37 -9.77
CA ALA A 301 -35.97 1.67 -8.66
C ALA A 301 -35.84 0.51 -7.66
N SER A 302 -36.85 -0.36 -7.54
CA SER A 302 -36.81 -1.52 -6.64
C SER A 302 -36.14 -2.75 -7.27
N ALA A 303 -36.07 -2.85 -8.60
CA ALA A 303 -35.46 -3.98 -9.30
C ALA A 303 -33.92 -3.96 -9.27
N LEU A 304 -33.29 -2.79 -9.12
CA LEU A 304 -31.82 -2.68 -8.98
C LEU A 304 -31.31 -2.95 -7.55
N ASN A 305 -32.21 -3.03 -6.57
CA ASN A 305 -31.86 -3.35 -5.18
C ASN A 305 -32.20 -4.81 -4.78
N ALA A 306 -32.68 -5.63 -5.71
CA ALA A 306 -33.18 -6.99 -5.43
C ALA A 306 -32.17 -8.13 -5.68
N THR A 307 -30.93 -7.84 -6.06
CA THR A 307 -29.84 -8.83 -6.16
C THR A 307 -28.88 -8.72 -4.99
N SER A 308 -29.39 -8.85 -3.76
CA SER A 308 -28.60 -9.25 -2.59
C SER A 308 -29.50 -9.76 -1.46
N SER A 309 -30.16 -10.91 -1.66
CA SER A 309 -30.57 -11.74 -0.51
C SER A 309 -30.90 -13.19 -0.91
N VAL A 310 -30.02 -14.12 -0.55
CA VAL A 310 -30.41 -15.46 -0.10
C VAL A 310 -29.51 -15.82 1.09
N GLY A 311 -30.10 -15.94 2.28
CA GLY A 311 -29.44 -16.35 3.51
C GLY A 311 -29.97 -15.66 4.77
N SER A 312 -31.22 -15.91 5.12
CA SER A 312 -31.96 -15.32 6.25
C SER A 312 -31.73 -16.09 7.56
N ALA A 313 -31.43 -15.38 8.66
CA ALA A 313 -32.06 -15.55 9.99
C ALA A 313 -31.32 -14.71 11.05
N GLY A 314 -31.91 -13.55 11.39
CA GLY A 314 -31.47 -12.68 12.47
C GLY A 314 -31.82 -11.23 12.15
N ALA A 315 -32.94 -10.75 12.69
CA ALA A 315 -33.42 -9.38 12.52
C ALA A 315 -32.44 -8.35 13.11
N ALA A 316 -31.38 -8.05 12.35
CA ALA A 316 -30.46 -6.97 12.64
C ALA A 316 -31.06 -5.68 12.10
N GLN A 317 -31.63 -4.91 13.03
CA GLN A 317 -32.03 -3.52 12.90
C GLN A 317 -31.01 -2.77 12.01
N VAL A 318 -31.44 -2.35 10.81
CA VAL A 318 -30.63 -1.52 9.91
C VAL A 318 -30.35 -0.21 10.65
N PRO A 319 -29.11 0.09 11.07
CA PRO A 319 -28.85 1.30 11.81
C PRO A 319 -29.09 2.47 10.86
N ALA A 320 -29.99 3.37 11.26
CA ALA A 320 -30.25 4.62 10.56
C ALA A 320 -28.91 5.30 10.20
N PRO A 321 -28.78 5.90 9.01
CA PRO A 321 -27.55 6.59 8.60
C PRO A 321 -27.19 7.60 9.68
N GLN A 322 -26.12 7.30 10.41
CA GLN A 322 -25.64 8.17 11.47
C GLN A 322 -25.14 9.46 10.80
N THR A 323 -26.01 10.46 10.76
CA THR A 323 -25.63 11.85 10.53
C THR A 323 -24.55 12.16 11.56
N GLN A 324 -23.30 12.17 11.09
CA GLN A 324 -22.13 12.49 11.91
C GLN A 324 -22.36 13.90 12.44
N SER A 325 -22.80 14.00 13.70
CA SER A 325 -22.94 15.26 14.40
C SER A 325 -21.62 16.00 14.23
N VAL A 326 -21.69 17.22 13.71
CA VAL A 326 -20.53 18.09 13.47
C VAL A 326 -19.96 18.49 14.83
N GLY A 327 -19.20 17.57 15.43
CA GLY A 327 -18.51 17.80 16.70
C GLY A 327 -17.27 18.65 16.46
N ILE A 328 -16.85 19.38 17.50
CA ILE A 328 -15.63 20.16 17.45
C ILE A 328 -14.45 19.18 17.64
N PRO A 329 -13.48 19.10 16.69
CA PRO A 329 -12.36 18.17 16.83
C PRO A 329 -11.50 18.53 18.05
N ARG A 330 -11.23 17.55 18.91
CA ARG A 330 -10.29 17.72 20.03
C ARG A 330 -8.88 17.34 19.59
N PHE A 331 -7.97 18.30 19.70
CA PHE A 331 -6.57 18.12 19.31
C PHE A 331 -5.75 17.61 20.49
N CYS A 332 -5.01 16.52 20.30
CA CYS A 332 -4.04 16.03 21.31
C CYS A 332 -2.73 16.83 21.33
N GLY A 333 -2.60 17.88 20.51
CA GLY A 333 -1.31 18.55 20.26
C GLY A 333 -0.29 17.70 19.50
N GLY A 334 -0.69 16.48 19.10
CA GLY A 334 0.14 15.62 18.25
C GLY A 334 0.17 16.10 16.81
N VAL A 335 1.22 15.73 16.10
CA VAL A 335 1.49 16.14 14.71
C VAL A 335 1.76 14.90 13.87
N VAL A 336 1.12 14.84 12.69
CA VAL A 336 1.37 13.82 11.67
C VAL A 336 2.04 14.51 10.49
N LYS A 337 3.29 14.16 10.19
CA LYS A 337 4.05 14.69 9.05
C LYS A 337 4.21 13.59 8.01
N ILE A 338 3.88 13.90 6.76
CA ILE A 338 4.05 13.02 5.60
C ILE A 338 4.94 13.75 4.61
N THR A 339 6.08 13.17 4.27
CA THR A 339 7.04 13.75 3.34
C THR A 339 7.27 12.79 2.18
N ALA A 340 7.18 13.29 0.95
CA ALA A 340 7.63 12.60 -0.24
C ALA A 340 8.83 13.33 -0.84
N LEU A 341 9.90 12.59 -1.14
CA LEU A 341 11.12 13.08 -1.79
C LEU A 341 11.61 12.06 -2.81
N ASP A 342 12.46 12.49 -3.74
CA ASP A 342 13.11 11.57 -4.69
C ASP A 342 14.09 10.63 -3.97
N ASP A 343 14.19 9.38 -4.43
CA ASP A 343 15.10 8.37 -3.92
C ASP A 343 15.92 7.75 -5.06
N THR A 344 17.20 8.06 -5.12
CA THR A 344 18.12 7.56 -6.17
C THR A 344 18.88 6.30 -5.74
N ARG A 345 18.58 5.73 -4.57
CA ARG A 345 19.31 4.58 -4.01
C ARG A 345 18.92 3.23 -4.61
N HIS A 346 18.10 3.22 -5.66
CA HIS A 346 17.69 1.98 -6.31
C HIS A 346 18.89 1.33 -7.04
N PRO A 347 19.16 0.02 -6.86
CA PRO A 347 20.34 -0.62 -7.43
C PRO A 347 20.35 -0.66 -8.97
N LEU A 348 19.19 -0.53 -9.61
CA LEU A 348 19.06 -0.46 -11.07
C LEU A 348 19.15 0.97 -11.63
N GLY A 349 19.47 1.98 -10.82
CA GLY A 349 19.52 3.37 -11.26
C GLY A 349 18.16 4.01 -11.60
N ILE A 350 17.06 3.31 -11.30
CA ILE A 350 15.70 3.81 -11.50
C ILE A 350 15.39 4.81 -10.39
N VAL A 351 14.86 5.99 -10.76
CA VAL A 351 14.46 7.00 -9.78
C VAL A 351 13.25 6.49 -9.00
N GLY A 352 13.37 6.46 -7.68
CA GLY A 352 12.30 6.18 -6.75
C GLY A 352 11.72 7.43 -6.10
N GLN A 353 10.67 7.24 -5.33
CA GLN A 353 10.11 8.20 -4.39
C GLN A 353 10.16 7.57 -3.00
N ARG A 354 10.77 8.25 -2.03
CA ARG A 354 10.76 7.85 -0.62
C ARG A 354 9.65 8.59 0.10
N VAL A 355 8.77 7.81 0.74
CA VAL A 355 7.68 8.30 1.57
C VAL A 355 8.08 8.14 3.03
N VAL A 356 8.18 9.25 3.76
CA VAL A 356 8.49 9.30 5.19
C VAL A 356 7.24 9.71 5.95
N ILE A 357 6.89 8.94 6.98
CA ILE A 357 5.78 9.24 7.89
C ILE A 357 6.34 9.41 9.30
N SER A 358 6.10 10.58 9.88
CA SER A 358 6.37 10.86 11.29
C SER A 358 5.06 11.13 12.02
N VAL A 359 4.84 10.47 13.15
CA VAL A 359 3.73 10.72 14.07
C VAL A 359 4.35 10.99 15.43
N GLU A 360 4.10 12.18 15.96
CA GLU A 360 4.62 12.63 17.24
C GLU A 360 3.49 13.17 18.09
N HIS A 361 3.18 12.47 19.19
CA HIS A 361 2.33 13.00 20.24
C HIS A 361 3.23 13.54 21.35
N LYS A 362 3.12 14.83 21.66
CA LYS A 362 3.76 15.42 22.84
C LYS A 362 2.90 15.10 24.05
N THR A 363 3.51 14.82 25.21
CA THR A 363 2.76 14.78 26.47
C THR A 363 2.16 16.17 26.67
N ALA A 364 0.85 16.25 26.92
CA ALA A 364 0.26 17.50 27.40
C ALA A 364 1.02 17.88 28.68
N LYS A 365 1.67 19.05 28.67
CA LYS A 365 2.37 19.57 29.84
C LYS A 365 1.37 19.97 30.90
#